data_AF-A0A852EYX0-F1
#
_entry.id   AF-A0A852EYX0-F1
#
_cell.length_a   1.000
_cell.length_b   1.000
_cell.length_c   1.000
_cell.angle_alpha   90.00
_cell.angle_beta   90.00
_cell.angle_gamma   90.00
#
_symmetry.space_group_name_H-M   'P 1'
#
loop_
_entity.id
_entity.type
_entity.pdbx_description
1 polymer ?
#
loop_
_entity_poly.entity_id
_entity_poly.type
_entity_poly.pdbx_seq_one_letter_code
_entity_poly.pdbx_strand_id
1 'polypeptide(L)'
;SVCEGGELFTWGQNTHGQLGVGSQTTLAPKPQLVERLKGIPLAQIAAGGAHSTTVSLSGAVYSWGKNSFGQLGLGDTKDRDCPTYVGALEHWKTVFISCGEDHTAVLSKEGLVCTFGAGGSGQLGHNSTRNELLPRVVAELWGARVSHIACGRKYTLVYVRSLAKFYFFGSGDEGQLEDERKPNQLIPLPINLPVNTGKSCQSNDHCRCIQSVFISSMEIFVNVFMYFTQNSYLNGIATLEDKEVDAWISNSKHCESIKRNIRLIFSSEACINGSFLDKRDKHFKTSKDVSGVDMSEVKRFYEKISKNQTVYQEV
;
A
#
# COMPACT_ATOMS: atom_id res chain seq x y z
N SER A 1 5.77 -13.55 10.38
CA SER A 1 4.32 -13.22 10.35
C SER A 1 3.97 -12.45 11.61
N VAL A 2 3.04 -11.50 11.51
CA VAL A 2 2.46 -10.82 12.67
C VAL A 2 1.13 -11.52 12.99
N CYS A 3 0.96 -11.98 14.22
CA CYS A 3 -0.26 -12.64 14.69
C CYS A 3 -1.23 -11.63 15.31
N GLU A 4 -2.50 -12.03 15.51
CA GLU A 4 -3.60 -11.19 16.03
C GLU A 4 -3.31 -10.56 17.41
N GLY A 5 -2.30 -11.06 18.15
CA GLY A 5 -1.78 -10.48 19.40
C GLY A 5 -0.60 -9.50 19.25
N GLY A 6 -0.22 -9.12 18.03
CA GLY A 6 0.94 -8.26 17.76
C GLY A 6 2.29 -8.96 17.90
N GLU A 7 2.31 -10.27 18.12
CA GLU A 7 3.53 -11.06 18.22
C GLU A 7 4.15 -11.29 16.84
N LEU A 8 5.47 -11.13 16.76
CA LEU A 8 6.25 -11.34 15.54
C LEU A 8 6.99 -12.67 15.62
N PHE A 9 6.70 -13.55 14.66
CA PHE A 9 7.43 -14.79 14.45
C PHE A 9 8.27 -14.74 13.18
N THR A 10 9.51 -15.23 13.27
CA THR A 10 10.50 -15.28 12.18
C THR A 10 11.11 -16.67 12.07
N TRP A 11 11.40 -17.11 10.84
CA TRP A 11 12.06 -18.38 10.55
C TRP A 11 12.81 -18.28 9.21
N GLY A 12 13.61 -19.30 8.89
CA GLY A 12 14.41 -19.35 7.67
C GLY A 12 15.89 -19.08 7.93
N GLN A 13 16.59 -18.51 6.95
CA GLN A 13 18.03 -18.25 7.04
C GLN A 13 18.32 -17.18 8.10
N ASN A 14 19.39 -17.36 8.89
CA ASN A 14 19.74 -16.45 9.98
C ASN A 14 21.24 -16.13 10.10
N THR A 15 21.98 -16.27 8.99
CA THR A 15 23.45 -16.14 8.96
C THR A 15 23.96 -14.75 9.38
N HIS A 16 23.12 -13.72 9.31
CA HIS A 16 23.44 -12.34 9.71
C HIS A 16 22.54 -11.85 10.85
N GLY A 17 21.79 -12.75 11.51
CA GLY A 17 20.83 -12.37 12.55
C GLY A 17 19.53 -11.77 12.02
N GLN A 18 19.19 -11.96 10.73
CA GLN A 18 18.01 -11.37 10.09
C GLN A 18 16.66 -11.83 10.66
N LEU A 19 16.66 -12.85 11.54
CA LEU A 19 15.48 -13.27 12.28
C LEU A 19 15.24 -12.42 13.55
N GLY A 20 16.26 -11.76 14.11
CA GLY A 20 16.06 -10.85 15.23
C GLY A 20 15.88 -11.56 16.59
N VAL A 21 16.24 -12.84 16.68
CA VAL A 21 16.03 -13.70 17.87
C VAL A 21 17.21 -13.69 18.85
N GLY A 22 18.16 -12.76 18.72
CA GLY A 22 19.32 -12.64 19.60
C GLY A 22 20.36 -13.75 19.45
N SER A 23 20.36 -14.42 18.30
CA SER A 23 21.39 -15.39 17.92
C SER A 23 21.59 -15.39 16.41
N GLN A 24 22.78 -15.77 15.97
CA GLN A 24 23.10 -16.01 14.56
C GLN A 24 23.26 -17.52 14.35
N THR A 25 22.45 -18.07 13.45
CA THR A 25 22.45 -19.50 13.11
C THR A 25 22.28 -19.65 11.61
N THR A 26 22.68 -20.76 11.00
CA THR A 26 22.54 -20.89 9.54
C THR A 26 21.06 -20.90 9.12
N LEU A 27 20.22 -21.64 9.86
CA LEU A 27 18.82 -21.85 9.53
C LEU A 27 18.00 -22.09 10.80
N ALA A 28 16.86 -21.42 10.92
CA ALA A 28 15.80 -21.73 11.88
C ALA A 28 14.62 -22.36 11.14
N PRO A 29 14.42 -23.69 11.20
CA PRO A 29 13.38 -24.38 10.44
C PRO A 29 11.96 -24.18 11.01
N LYS A 30 11.84 -23.62 12.22
CA LYS A 30 10.56 -23.38 12.91
C LYS A 30 10.40 -21.89 13.22
N PRO A 31 9.16 -21.36 13.18
CA PRO A 31 8.87 -20.00 13.66
C PRO A 31 9.35 -19.79 15.10
N GLN A 32 10.12 -18.71 15.31
CA GLN A 32 10.60 -18.27 16.61
C GLN A 32 10.07 -16.88 16.92
N LEU A 33 9.70 -16.66 18.18
CA LEU A 33 9.21 -15.37 18.65
C LEU A 33 10.37 -14.37 18.73
N VAL A 34 10.15 -13.17 18.20
CA VAL A 34 11.06 -12.04 18.35
C VAL A 34 10.78 -11.34 19.68
N GLU A 35 11.35 -11.87 20.77
CA GLU A 35 11.06 -11.45 22.15
C GLU A 35 11.24 -9.94 22.38
N ARG A 36 12.19 -9.31 21.69
CA ARG A 36 12.49 -7.87 21.83
C ARG A 36 11.37 -6.95 21.33
N LEU A 37 10.44 -7.47 20.52
CA LEU A 37 9.29 -6.72 20.01
C LEU A 37 7.97 -7.14 20.68
N LYS A 38 8.02 -8.03 21.68
CA LYS A 38 6.82 -8.48 22.39
C LYS A 38 6.12 -7.31 23.07
N GLY A 39 4.81 -7.19 22.85
CA GLY A 39 3.99 -6.11 23.39
C GLY A 39 4.05 -4.79 22.62
N ILE A 40 4.86 -4.70 21.55
CA ILE A 40 4.87 -3.55 20.66
C ILE A 40 3.86 -3.82 19.53
N PRO A 41 2.82 -2.99 19.35
CA PRO A 41 1.86 -3.20 18.28
C PRO A 41 2.49 -2.86 16.92
N LEU A 42 2.71 -3.88 16.10
CA LEU A 42 3.34 -3.74 14.78
C LEU A 42 2.31 -3.42 13.70
N ALA A 43 2.61 -2.45 12.85
CA ALA A 43 1.80 -2.07 11.69
C ALA A 43 2.22 -2.85 10.44
N GLN A 44 3.54 -3.01 10.25
CA GLN A 44 4.09 -3.65 9.06
C GLN A 44 5.47 -4.25 9.36
N ILE A 45 5.81 -5.32 8.64
CA ILE A 45 7.16 -5.87 8.55
C ILE A 45 7.59 -5.95 7.08
N ALA A 46 8.86 -5.69 6.81
CA ALA A 46 9.50 -5.87 5.52
C ALA A 46 10.82 -6.64 5.71
N ALA A 47 11.11 -7.54 4.77
CA ALA A 47 12.37 -8.28 4.73
C ALA A 47 13.12 -7.91 3.45
N GLY A 48 14.41 -7.63 3.59
CA GLY A 48 15.34 -7.45 2.47
C GLY A 48 16.11 -8.73 2.16
N GLY A 49 17.28 -8.59 1.54
CA GLY A 49 18.11 -9.74 1.17
C GLY A 49 18.62 -10.52 2.40
N ALA A 50 19.13 -9.81 3.41
CA ALA A 50 19.58 -10.41 4.67
C ALA A 50 19.37 -9.47 5.87
N HIS A 51 18.37 -8.59 5.80
CA HIS A 51 17.96 -7.71 6.89
C HIS A 51 16.43 -7.66 6.96
N SER A 52 15.93 -7.20 8.10
CA SER A 52 14.50 -7.05 8.35
C SER A 52 14.25 -5.70 9.00
N THR A 53 13.09 -5.12 8.69
CA THR A 53 12.64 -3.85 9.26
C THR A 53 11.17 -3.99 9.63
N THR A 54 10.75 -3.35 10.72
CA THR A 54 9.34 -3.24 11.10
C THR A 54 9.01 -1.81 11.50
N VAL A 55 7.74 -1.43 11.32
CA VAL A 55 7.18 -0.20 11.85
C VAL A 55 5.99 -0.54 12.75
N SER A 56 5.94 0.11 13.90
CA SER A 56 4.85 0.00 14.87
C SER A 56 3.67 0.92 14.53
N LEU A 57 2.51 0.71 15.17
CA LEU A 57 1.35 1.60 14.99
C LEU A 57 1.61 3.05 15.44
N SER A 58 2.62 3.29 16.29
CA SER A 58 3.03 4.66 16.66
C SER A 58 3.97 5.31 15.63
N GLY A 59 4.42 4.56 14.62
CA GLY A 59 5.39 5.01 13.63
C GLY A 59 6.85 4.78 14.01
N ALA A 60 7.14 4.15 15.16
CA ALA A 60 8.50 3.78 15.53
C ALA A 60 9.03 2.65 14.65
N VAL A 61 10.26 2.80 14.15
CA VAL A 61 10.92 1.86 13.23
C VAL A 61 12.03 1.09 13.94
N TYR A 62 12.07 -0.22 13.72
CA TYR A 62 13.13 -1.10 14.20
C TYR A 62 13.73 -1.89 13.04
N SER A 63 15.05 -2.05 13.03
CA SER A 63 15.79 -2.78 12.00
C SER A 63 16.81 -3.76 12.61
N TRP A 64 17.06 -4.86 11.91
CA TRP A 64 18.03 -5.89 12.30
C TRP A 64 18.48 -6.74 11.11
N GLY A 65 19.52 -7.54 11.31
CA GLY A 65 20.18 -8.39 10.32
C GLY A 65 21.49 -7.79 9.80
N LYS A 66 21.81 -8.10 8.54
CA LYS A 66 23.00 -7.62 7.82
C LYS A 66 23.00 -6.09 7.70
N ASN A 67 24.14 -5.46 7.92
CA ASN A 67 24.31 -4.00 7.87
C ASN A 67 25.57 -3.54 7.12
N SER A 68 26.17 -4.37 6.27
CA SER A 68 27.45 -4.06 5.61
C SER A 68 27.46 -2.74 4.81
N PHE A 69 26.30 -2.23 4.41
CA PHE A 69 26.14 -0.99 3.66
C PHE A 69 25.33 0.08 4.40
N GLY A 70 24.99 -0.13 5.67
CA GLY A 70 24.15 0.80 6.43
C GLY A 70 22.65 0.60 6.23
N GLN A 71 22.19 -0.53 5.67
CA GLN A 71 20.78 -0.81 5.39
C GLN A 71 19.87 -0.86 6.64
N LEU A 72 20.45 -0.84 7.84
CA LEU A 72 19.72 -0.73 9.09
C LEU A 72 19.45 0.73 9.50
N GLY A 73 20.16 1.72 8.95
CA GLY A 73 19.94 3.14 9.23
C GLY A 73 20.43 3.60 10.62
N LEU A 74 21.36 2.85 11.22
CA LEU A 74 21.84 3.05 12.60
C LEU A 74 23.10 3.92 12.70
N GLY A 75 23.59 4.46 11.58
CA GLY A 75 24.82 5.27 11.55
C GLY A 75 26.11 4.47 11.61
N ASP A 76 26.05 3.15 11.48
CA ASP A 76 27.19 2.24 11.43
C ASP A 76 26.98 1.13 10.39
N THR A 77 27.96 0.24 10.25
CA THR A 77 27.92 -0.93 9.35
C THR A 77 27.97 -2.26 10.11
N LYS A 78 27.49 -2.30 11.36
CA LYS A 78 27.51 -3.49 12.20
C LYS A 78 26.19 -4.24 12.14
N ASP A 79 26.25 -5.53 11.86
CA ASP A 79 25.10 -6.43 11.88
C ASP A 79 24.45 -6.45 13.27
N ARG A 80 23.13 -6.64 13.32
CA ARG A 80 22.35 -6.74 14.57
C ARG A 80 21.52 -8.01 14.55
N ASP A 81 21.65 -8.84 15.58
CA ASP A 81 20.84 -10.06 15.72
C ASP A 81 19.54 -9.84 16.51
N CYS A 82 19.29 -8.60 16.93
CA CYS A 82 18.09 -8.15 17.63
C CYS A 82 17.52 -6.89 16.95
N PRO A 83 16.19 -6.73 16.93
CA PRO A 83 15.53 -5.48 16.55
C PRO A 83 16.14 -4.31 17.31
N THR A 84 16.67 -3.34 16.58
CA THR A 84 17.25 -2.12 17.12
C THR A 84 16.41 -0.93 16.65
N TYR A 85 16.10 -0.03 17.58
CA TYR A 85 15.37 1.20 17.27
C TYR A 85 16.17 2.15 16.38
N VAL A 86 15.55 2.65 15.31
CA VAL A 86 16.15 3.59 14.36
C VAL A 86 15.79 5.03 14.78
N GLY A 87 16.55 5.58 15.73
CA GLY A 87 16.26 6.90 16.32
C GLY A 87 16.23 8.06 15.31
N ALA A 88 16.94 7.96 14.19
CA ALA A 88 16.90 8.95 13.11
C ALA A 88 15.51 9.11 12.47
N LEU A 89 14.59 8.16 12.68
CA LEU A 89 13.21 8.17 12.18
C LEU A 89 12.16 8.50 13.25
N GLU A 90 12.54 8.86 14.47
CA GLU A 90 11.60 9.07 15.59
C GLU A 90 10.47 10.06 15.25
N HIS A 91 10.81 11.16 14.57
CA HIS A 91 9.86 12.22 14.23
C HIS A 91 9.30 12.11 12.81
N TRP A 92 9.59 11.03 12.09
CA TRP A 92 9.17 10.84 10.71
C TRP A 92 7.72 10.36 10.55
N LYS A 93 7.09 9.88 11.63
CA LYS A 93 5.73 9.29 11.57
C LYS A 93 5.61 8.29 10.43
N THR A 94 6.50 7.32 10.40
CA THR A 94 6.56 6.30 9.36
C THR A 94 5.23 5.55 9.27
N VAL A 95 4.71 5.39 8.05
CA VAL A 95 3.49 4.65 7.77
C VAL A 95 3.72 3.43 6.88
N PHE A 96 4.84 3.42 6.14
CA PHE A 96 5.17 2.30 5.26
C PHE A 96 6.68 2.12 5.13
N ILE A 97 7.10 0.87 5.02
CA ILE A 97 8.50 0.47 4.84
C ILE A 97 8.63 -0.51 3.67
N SER A 98 9.77 -0.47 2.99
CA SER A 98 10.11 -1.40 1.92
C SER A 98 11.61 -1.70 1.95
N CYS A 99 11.99 -2.95 1.75
CA CYS A 99 13.39 -3.40 1.79
C CYS A 99 13.77 -4.02 0.43
N GLY A 100 14.91 -3.60 -0.12
CA GLY A 100 15.55 -4.26 -1.25
C GLY A 100 16.61 -5.27 -0.79
N GLU A 101 17.56 -5.63 -1.67
CA GLU A 101 18.62 -6.59 -1.31
C GLU A 101 19.49 -6.07 -0.15
N ASP A 102 20.00 -4.85 -0.31
CA ASP A 102 20.92 -4.21 0.63
C ASP A 102 20.56 -2.73 0.88
N HIS A 103 19.29 -2.34 0.70
CA HIS A 103 18.81 -0.98 0.98
C HIS A 103 17.40 -0.99 1.56
N THR A 104 17.02 0.11 2.20
CA THR A 104 15.72 0.29 2.84
C THR A 104 15.13 1.64 2.42
N ALA A 105 13.84 1.65 2.11
CA ALA A 105 13.06 2.84 1.83
C ALA A 105 11.92 2.96 2.86
N VAL A 106 11.64 4.20 3.26
CA VAL A 106 10.67 4.52 4.30
C VAL A 106 9.79 5.67 3.82
N LEU A 107 8.48 5.55 4.04
CA LEU A 107 7.47 6.54 3.70
C LEU A 107 6.82 7.08 4.98
N SER A 108 6.85 8.40 5.13
CA SER A 108 6.14 9.13 6.19
C SER A 108 4.67 9.34 5.87
N LYS A 109 3.87 9.67 6.89
CA LYS A 109 2.46 10.06 6.74
C LYS A 109 2.30 11.30 5.84
N GLU A 110 3.26 12.19 5.83
CA GLU A 110 3.29 13.43 5.05
C GLU A 110 3.71 13.19 3.57
N GLY A 111 4.05 11.96 3.20
CA GLY A 111 4.44 11.60 1.83
C GLY A 111 5.93 11.84 1.53
N LEU A 112 6.75 12.12 2.54
CA LEU A 112 8.21 12.16 2.40
C LEU A 112 8.78 10.75 2.32
N VAL A 113 9.76 10.57 1.42
CA VAL A 113 10.50 9.32 1.25
C VAL A 113 11.94 9.54 1.71
N CYS A 114 12.44 8.67 2.59
CA CYS A 114 13.87 8.51 2.82
C CYS A 114 14.34 7.12 2.45
N THR A 115 15.60 7.05 2.07
CA THR A 115 16.30 5.83 1.68
C THR A 115 17.65 5.77 2.40
N PHE A 116 18.12 4.55 2.67
CA PHE A 116 19.42 4.28 3.29
C PHE A 116 19.91 2.87 2.95
N GLY A 117 21.20 2.61 3.16
CA GLY A 117 21.88 1.38 2.78
C GLY A 117 22.76 1.53 1.54
N ALA A 118 22.82 0.47 0.73
CA ALA A 118 23.65 0.42 -0.46
C ALA A 118 23.20 1.43 -1.52
N GLY A 119 24.13 2.23 -2.04
CA GLY A 119 23.88 3.22 -3.08
C GLY A 119 24.52 2.94 -4.44
N GLY A 120 25.30 1.86 -4.57
CA GLY A 120 26.17 1.62 -5.73
C GLY A 120 25.48 1.56 -7.11
N SER A 121 24.17 1.32 -7.16
CA SER A 121 23.37 1.30 -8.39
C SER A 121 22.44 2.52 -8.53
N GLY A 122 22.53 3.50 -7.64
CA GLY A 122 21.61 4.65 -7.60
C GLY A 122 20.27 4.37 -6.92
N GLN A 123 20.10 3.20 -6.29
CA GLN A 123 18.83 2.74 -5.70
C GLN A 123 18.32 3.60 -4.53
N LEU A 124 19.12 4.54 -4.05
CA LEU A 124 18.74 5.52 -3.02
C LEU A 124 18.18 6.81 -3.61
N GLY A 125 18.46 7.13 -4.88
CA GLY A 125 17.87 8.29 -5.55
C GLY A 125 18.47 9.64 -5.16
N HIS A 126 19.68 9.67 -4.59
CA HIS A 126 20.34 10.90 -4.10
C HIS A 126 21.31 11.54 -5.10
N ASN A 127 21.18 11.24 -6.39
CA ASN A 127 22.13 11.64 -7.42
C ASN A 127 23.58 11.23 -7.08
N SER A 128 23.74 10.05 -6.49
CA SER A 128 25.01 9.57 -5.95
C SER A 128 25.04 8.05 -5.90
N THR A 129 26.24 7.48 -5.94
CA THR A 129 26.48 6.05 -5.75
C THR A 129 26.99 5.68 -4.35
N ARG A 130 27.08 6.67 -3.44
CA ARG A 130 27.51 6.45 -2.06
C ARG A 130 26.44 5.73 -1.25
N ASN A 131 26.90 4.91 -0.31
CA ASN A 131 26.03 4.32 0.70
C ASN A 131 25.61 5.40 1.72
N GLU A 132 24.41 5.26 2.26
CA GLU A 132 23.89 6.15 3.30
C GLU A 132 23.66 5.34 4.57
N LEU A 133 24.43 5.63 5.64
CA LEU A 133 24.36 4.91 6.91
C LEU A 133 23.19 5.35 7.80
N LEU A 134 22.62 6.51 7.49
CA LEU A 134 21.47 7.10 8.13
C LEU A 134 20.39 7.37 7.09
N PRO A 135 19.10 7.35 7.46
CA PRO A 135 18.01 7.74 6.58
C PRO A 135 18.23 9.13 5.99
N ARG A 136 18.23 9.21 4.65
CA ARG A 136 18.36 10.47 3.92
C ARG A 136 17.13 10.69 3.04
N VAL A 137 16.60 11.92 3.07
CA VAL A 137 15.44 12.29 2.24
C VAL A 137 15.82 12.24 0.75
N VAL A 138 14.94 11.69 -0.06
CA VAL A 138 15.04 11.76 -1.52
C VAL A 138 14.51 13.13 -1.97
N ALA A 139 15.42 14.09 -2.15
CA ALA A 139 15.08 15.51 -2.35
C ALA A 139 14.24 15.75 -3.60
N GLU A 140 14.45 14.97 -4.65
CA GLU A 140 13.74 15.03 -5.93
C GLU A 140 12.25 14.67 -5.81
N LEU A 141 11.87 13.96 -4.74
CA LEU A 141 10.47 13.64 -4.42
C LEU A 141 9.88 14.59 -3.37
N TRP A 142 10.63 15.61 -2.93
CA TRP A 142 10.13 16.56 -1.95
C TRP A 142 8.89 17.30 -2.46
N GLY A 143 7.83 17.32 -1.67
CA GLY A 143 6.55 17.94 -2.04
C GLY A 143 5.70 17.11 -3.01
N ALA A 144 6.26 16.05 -3.61
CA ALA A 144 5.47 15.03 -4.28
C ALA A 144 4.77 14.21 -3.19
N ARG A 145 3.43 14.24 -3.13
CA ARG A 145 2.65 13.45 -2.16
C ARG A 145 2.72 11.97 -2.53
N VAL A 146 3.83 11.33 -2.17
CA VAL A 146 4.05 9.90 -2.39
C VAL A 146 3.03 9.12 -1.58
N SER A 147 2.45 8.10 -2.20
CA SER A 147 1.50 7.21 -1.52
C SER A 147 2.02 5.78 -1.37
N HIS A 148 2.92 5.34 -2.25
CA HIS A 148 3.48 3.99 -2.20
C HIS A 148 4.95 4.00 -2.60
N ILE A 149 5.71 3.12 -1.96
CA ILE A 149 7.10 2.81 -2.27
C ILE A 149 7.26 1.29 -2.39
N ALA A 150 8.15 0.83 -3.26
CA ALA A 150 8.49 -0.57 -3.38
C ALA A 150 9.95 -0.71 -3.82
N CYS A 151 10.68 -1.64 -3.21
CA CYS A 151 12.09 -1.88 -3.46
C CYS A 151 12.26 -3.22 -4.17
N GLY A 152 12.98 -3.21 -5.28
CA GLY A 152 13.53 -4.42 -5.89
C GLY A 152 14.91 -4.73 -5.34
N ARG A 153 15.66 -5.58 -6.06
CA ARG A 153 17.02 -5.97 -5.66
C ARG A 153 17.94 -4.76 -5.50
N LYS A 154 18.03 -3.94 -6.55
CA LYS A 154 18.91 -2.76 -6.63
C LYS A 154 18.19 -1.55 -7.24
N TYR A 155 16.88 -1.44 -7.03
CA TYR A 155 16.11 -0.29 -7.49
C TYR A 155 14.94 0.00 -6.55
N THR A 156 14.42 1.22 -6.63
CA THR A 156 13.25 1.69 -5.89
C THR A 156 12.24 2.27 -6.86
N LEU A 157 10.98 1.87 -6.69
CA LEU A 157 9.81 2.37 -7.40
C LEU A 157 8.96 3.19 -6.44
N VAL A 158 8.48 4.34 -6.90
CA VAL A 158 7.66 5.26 -6.12
C VAL A 158 6.42 5.66 -6.89
N TYR A 159 5.25 5.60 -6.26
CA TYR A 159 4.00 6.10 -6.84
C TYR A 159 3.57 7.42 -6.20
N VAL A 160 3.51 8.47 -7.02
CA VAL A 160 3.08 9.81 -6.62
C VAL A 160 1.61 9.98 -6.97
N ARG A 161 0.75 10.00 -5.94
CA ARG A 161 -0.71 10.05 -6.12
C ARG A 161 -1.17 11.35 -6.76
N SER A 162 -0.56 12.47 -6.37
CA SER A 162 -0.90 13.79 -6.91
C SER A 162 -0.63 13.94 -8.41
N LEU A 163 0.30 13.15 -8.95
CA LEU A 163 0.69 13.20 -10.36
C LEU A 163 0.20 11.98 -11.16
N ALA A 164 -0.37 10.98 -10.48
CA ALA A 164 -0.70 9.67 -11.04
C ALA A 164 0.46 9.04 -11.84
N LYS A 165 1.71 9.25 -11.38
CA LYS A 165 2.94 8.81 -12.05
C LYS A 165 3.78 7.92 -11.15
N PHE A 166 4.45 6.97 -11.79
CA PHE A 166 5.50 6.18 -11.17
C PHE A 166 6.85 6.82 -11.43
N TYR A 167 7.72 6.77 -10.44
CA TYR A 167 9.10 7.21 -10.49
C TYR A 167 10.01 6.03 -10.18
N PHE A 168 11.15 5.97 -10.84
CA PHE A 168 12.12 4.90 -10.71
C PHE A 168 13.52 5.45 -10.56
N PHE A 169 14.30 4.78 -9.70
CA PHE A 169 15.72 5.02 -9.54
C PHE A 169 16.41 3.73 -9.09
N GLY A 170 17.64 3.54 -9.53
CA GLY A 170 18.43 2.33 -9.34
C GLY A 170 18.82 1.63 -10.64
N SER A 171 19.12 0.34 -10.50
CA SER A 171 19.59 -0.54 -11.56
C SER A 171 18.54 -0.73 -12.66
N GLY A 172 18.84 -0.28 -13.87
CA GLY A 172 17.99 -0.45 -15.05
C GLY A 172 18.14 -1.82 -15.75
N ASP A 173 19.04 -2.67 -15.24
CA ASP A 173 19.27 -4.01 -15.76
C ASP A 173 18.02 -4.89 -15.59
N GLU A 174 17.27 -5.09 -16.67
CA GLU A 174 16.25 -6.13 -16.76
C GLU A 174 16.96 -7.47 -16.89
N GLY A 175 16.64 -8.42 -16.02
CA GLY A 175 17.21 -9.75 -16.09
C GLY A 175 16.88 -10.41 -17.43
N GLN A 176 17.91 -10.56 -18.26
CA GLN A 176 18.05 -11.42 -19.45
C GLN A 176 17.48 -10.95 -20.80
N LEU A 177 18.38 -11.05 -21.80
CA LEU A 177 18.17 -11.04 -23.26
C LEU A 177 17.74 -9.72 -23.90
N GLU A 178 18.67 -8.76 -24.01
CA GLU A 178 18.92 -7.93 -25.20
C GLU A 178 20.10 -6.97 -24.93
N ASP A 179 20.88 -6.65 -25.96
CA ASP A 179 22.24 -6.07 -25.96
C ASP A 179 22.33 -4.57 -25.54
N GLU A 180 21.33 -4.04 -24.83
CA GLU A 180 21.30 -2.64 -24.38
C GLU A 180 21.11 -2.55 -22.87
N ARG A 181 22.23 -2.56 -22.11
CA ARG A 181 22.19 -2.22 -20.68
C ARG A 181 21.70 -0.79 -20.50
N LYS A 182 20.49 -0.61 -19.97
CA LYS A 182 19.99 0.70 -19.58
C LYS A 182 20.87 1.26 -18.45
N PRO A 183 21.31 2.52 -18.53
CA PRO A 183 22.14 3.10 -17.48
C PRO A 183 21.36 3.17 -16.15
N ASN A 184 22.10 3.01 -15.04
CA ASN A 184 21.56 3.18 -13.70
C ASN A 184 20.97 4.59 -13.52
N GLN A 185 19.78 4.65 -12.92
CA GLN A 185 19.09 5.90 -12.64
C GLN A 185 19.45 6.38 -11.24
N LEU A 186 20.27 7.42 -11.13
CA LEU A 186 20.76 7.92 -9.83
C LEU A 186 19.76 8.85 -9.13
N ILE A 187 18.74 9.32 -9.85
CA ILE A 187 17.66 10.18 -9.36
C ILE A 187 16.30 9.59 -9.76
N PRO A 188 15.23 9.88 -9.01
CA PRO A 188 13.87 9.48 -9.37
C PRO A 188 13.44 10.09 -10.70
N LEU A 189 13.26 9.26 -11.73
CA LEU A 189 12.72 9.69 -13.03
C LEU A 189 11.34 9.08 -13.28
N PRO A 190 10.40 9.83 -13.87
CA PRO A 190 9.08 9.31 -14.18
C PRO A 190 9.18 8.19 -15.23
N ILE A 191 8.50 7.07 -14.97
CA ILE A 191 8.34 6.01 -15.96
C ILE A 191 7.11 6.32 -16.82
N ASN A 192 7.30 6.38 -18.13
CA ASN A 192 6.21 6.27 -19.07
C ASN A 192 5.86 4.79 -19.18
N LEU A 193 4.83 4.34 -18.46
CA LEU A 193 4.28 3.00 -18.66
C LEU A 193 3.86 2.89 -20.14
N PRO A 194 4.11 1.76 -20.83
CA PRO A 194 3.53 1.55 -22.15
C PRO A 194 2.01 1.64 -21.98
N VAL A 195 1.45 2.73 -22.47
CA VAL A 195 0.02 2.83 -22.68
C VAL A 195 -0.25 1.82 -23.78
N ASN A 196 -0.93 0.71 -23.45
CA ASN A 196 -1.56 -0.13 -24.46
C ASN A 196 -2.66 0.70 -25.15
N THR A 197 -2.26 1.56 -26.09
CA THR A 197 -3.13 2.16 -27.08
C THR A 197 -3.21 1.23 -28.28
N GLY A 198 -4.33 0.50 -28.36
CA GLY A 198 -4.77 -0.26 -29.53
C GLY A 198 -4.89 -1.75 -29.24
N LYS A 199 -6.07 -2.36 -29.10
CA LYS A 199 -7.28 -2.19 -29.92
C LYS A 199 -8.57 -2.36 -29.11
N SER A 200 -9.51 -1.44 -29.38
CA SER A 200 -10.96 -1.47 -29.11
C SER A 200 -11.43 -2.06 -27.77
N CYS A 201 -11.79 -1.18 -26.84
CA CYS A 201 -13.03 -1.33 -26.09
C CYS A 201 -13.62 0.07 -25.93
N GLN A 202 -14.73 0.32 -26.63
CA GLN A 202 -15.61 1.42 -26.27
C GLN A 202 -16.12 1.20 -24.84
N SER A 203 -16.29 2.30 -24.12
CA SER A 203 -17.02 2.44 -22.84
C SER A 203 -16.31 2.05 -21.52
N ASN A 204 -16.44 3.01 -20.60
CA ASN A 204 -16.37 2.95 -19.13
C ASN A 204 -15.02 3.22 -18.45
N ASP A 205 -14.95 4.44 -17.89
CA ASP A 205 -13.90 4.96 -17.02
C ASP A 205 -13.67 4.09 -15.78
N HIS A 206 -12.49 3.49 -15.68
CA HIS A 206 -12.06 2.74 -14.50
C HIS A 206 -11.16 3.61 -13.60
N CYS A 207 -11.62 3.90 -12.39
CA CYS A 207 -10.83 4.55 -11.35
C CYS A 207 -9.82 3.54 -10.76
N ARG A 208 -8.52 3.79 -10.98
CA ARG A 208 -7.43 2.90 -10.54
C ARG A 208 -7.10 3.17 -9.05
N CYS A 209 -7.36 2.19 -8.19
CA CYS A 209 -6.84 2.16 -6.83
C CYS A 209 -5.75 1.10 -6.73
N ILE A 210 -4.51 1.52 -6.47
CA ILE A 210 -3.39 0.61 -6.20
C ILE A 210 -3.48 0.26 -4.73
N GLN A 211 -3.76 -1.00 -4.41
CA GLN A 211 -3.85 -1.48 -3.03
C GLN A 211 -2.57 -2.22 -2.57
N SER A 212 -1.71 -2.63 -3.50
CA SER A 212 -0.40 -3.21 -3.20
C SER A 212 0.49 -3.24 -4.45
N VAL A 213 1.76 -2.88 -4.30
CA VAL A 213 2.81 -3.08 -5.31
C VAL A 213 3.69 -4.21 -4.80
N PHE A 214 3.62 -5.39 -5.42
CA PHE A 214 4.54 -6.49 -5.14
C PHE A 214 5.61 -6.50 -6.23
N ILE A 215 6.87 -6.35 -5.82
CA ILE A 215 8.03 -6.47 -6.70
C ILE A 215 8.64 -7.84 -6.43
N SER A 216 8.64 -8.73 -7.41
CA SER A 216 9.38 -10.00 -7.33
C SER A 216 10.84 -9.78 -7.75
N SER A 217 11.72 -10.58 -7.16
CA SER A 217 13.15 -10.29 -7.03
C SER A 217 14.00 -10.47 -8.29
N MET A 218 13.44 -10.85 -9.45
CA MET A 218 14.28 -11.22 -10.61
C MET A 218 13.86 -10.64 -11.96
N GLU A 219 12.71 -9.97 -12.08
CA GLU A 219 12.27 -9.40 -13.35
C GLU A 219 11.50 -8.09 -13.11
N ILE A 220 11.61 -7.11 -14.00
CA ILE A 220 10.63 -6.00 -14.08
C ILE A 220 9.38 -6.55 -14.76
N PHE A 221 8.79 -7.62 -14.21
CA PHE A 221 7.35 -7.73 -14.30
C PHE A 221 6.81 -6.75 -13.28
N VAL A 222 6.37 -5.58 -13.76
CA VAL A 222 5.30 -4.87 -13.06
C VAL A 222 4.04 -5.73 -13.22
N ASN A 223 4.01 -6.90 -12.57
CA ASN A 223 2.77 -7.55 -12.21
C ASN A 223 2.20 -6.67 -11.11
N VAL A 224 1.52 -5.59 -11.53
CA VAL A 224 0.50 -4.98 -10.69
C VAL A 224 -0.53 -6.09 -10.49
N PHE A 225 -0.35 -6.93 -9.48
CA PHE A 225 -1.46 -7.64 -8.90
C PHE A 225 -2.34 -6.58 -8.24
N MET A 226 -3.18 -5.97 -9.08
CA MET A 226 -4.45 -5.44 -8.68
C MET A 226 -5.17 -6.63 -8.07
N TYR A 227 -5.13 -6.77 -6.75
CA TYR A 227 -6.22 -7.45 -6.10
C TYR A 227 -7.46 -6.63 -6.41
N PHE A 228 -8.19 -7.07 -7.44
CA PHE A 228 -9.55 -6.66 -7.65
C PHE A 228 -10.34 -7.23 -6.47
N THR A 229 -10.51 -6.44 -5.41
CA THR A 229 -11.89 -6.29 -4.96
C THR A 229 -12.55 -5.40 -5.99
N GLN A 230 -13.06 -6.06 -7.03
CA GLN A 230 -13.99 -5.50 -7.98
C GLN A 230 -14.99 -4.64 -7.22
N ASN A 231 -14.94 -3.33 -7.44
CA ASN A 231 -16.04 -2.37 -7.28
C ASN A 231 -15.95 -1.42 -8.48
N SER A 232 -16.21 -1.97 -9.66
CA SER A 232 -16.21 -1.26 -10.93
C SER A 232 -17.52 -0.50 -11.15
N TYR A 233 -17.98 0.25 -10.16
CA TYR A 233 -18.99 1.30 -10.20
C TYR A 233 -18.66 2.05 -8.90
N LEU A 234 -18.09 3.26 -8.84
CA LEU A 234 -18.55 4.49 -9.46
C LEU A 234 -17.42 5.52 -9.52
N ASN A 235 -17.39 6.33 -10.58
CA ASN A 235 -16.81 7.67 -10.55
C ASN A 235 -17.79 8.62 -9.83
N GLY A 236 -18.09 8.37 -8.54
CA GLY A 236 -19.08 9.15 -7.79
C GLY A 236 -19.60 8.46 -6.54
N ILE A 237 -20.55 9.10 -5.86
CA ILE A 237 -21.30 8.50 -4.73
C ILE A 237 -22.21 7.40 -5.27
N ALA A 238 -22.17 6.21 -4.68
CA ALA A 238 -23.06 5.11 -5.02
C ALA A 238 -24.48 5.43 -4.60
N THR A 239 -25.42 5.49 -5.55
CA THR A 239 -26.82 5.76 -5.25
C THR A 239 -27.68 4.56 -5.61
N LEU A 240 -28.61 4.23 -4.72
CA LEU A 240 -29.58 3.17 -4.91
C LEU A 240 -30.57 3.54 -6.03
N GLU A 241 -30.75 2.67 -7.01
CA GLU A 241 -31.79 2.82 -8.03
C GLU A 241 -33.00 1.92 -7.73
N ASP A 242 -34.22 2.45 -7.88
CA ASP A 242 -35.46 1.70 -7.61
C ASP A 242 -35.54 0.36 -8.38
N LYS A 243 -35.00 0.32 -9.61
CA LYS A 243 -34.94 -0.89 -10.44
C LYS A 243 -34.03 -1.98 -9.87
N GLU A 244 -32.93 -1.59 -9.23
CA GLU A 244 -32.02 -2.54 -8.58
C GLU A 244 -32.66 -3.13 -7.32
N VAL A 245 -33.39 -2.30 -6.56
CA VAL A 245 -34.17 -2.75 -5.40
C VAL A 245 -35.25 -3.74 -5.81
N ASP A 246 -35.97 -3.48 -6.90
CA ASP A 246 -36.99 -4.39 -7.42
C ASP A 246 -36.38 -5.72 -7.91
N ALA A 247 -35.24 -5.65 -8.60
CA ALA A 247 -34.50 -6.83 -9.06
C ALA A 247 -33.89 -7.65 -7.91
N TRP A 248 -33.57 -6.99 -6.79
CA TRP A 248 -33.11 -7.61 -5.56
C TRP A 248 -34.24 -8.34 -4.81
N ILE A 249 -35.40 -7.67 -4.63
CA ILE A 249 -36.58 -8.25 -3.97
C ILE A 249 -37.12 -9.45 -4.76
N SER A 250 -37.06 -9.41 -6.09
CA SER A 250 -37.54 -10.49 -6.97
C SER A 250 -36.56 -11.66 -7.15
N ASN A 251 -35.37 -11.62 -6.54
CA ASN A 251 -34.36 -12.70 -6.56
C ASN A 251 -34.03 -13.21 -7.98
N SER A 252 -33.82 -12.28 -8.92
CA SER A 252 -33.57 -12.58 -10.35
C SER A 252 -32.19 -13.21 -10.61
N LYS A 253 -31.95 -13.73 -11.82
CA LYS A 253 -30.69 -14.42 -12.21
C LYS A 253 -29.39 -13.60 -12.04
N HIS A 254 -29.48 -12.29 -11.76
CA HIS A 254 -28.34 -11.40 -11.47
C HIS A 254 -28.24 -10.98 -9.99
N CYS A 255 -28.91 -11.70 -9.09
CA CYS A 255 -29.04 -11.37 -7.66
C CYS A 255 -27.69 -11.16 -6.95
N GLU A 256 -26.65 -11.92 -7.28
CA GLU A 256 -25.37 -11.85 -6.56
C GLU A 256 -24.61 -10.53 -6.81
N SER A 257 -24.69 -10.00 -8.03
CA SER A 257 -24.09 -8.70 -8.37
C SER A 257 -24.87 -7.55 -7.73
N ILE A 258 -26.20 -7.65 -7.71
CA ILE A 258 -27.09 -6.62 -7.13
C ILE A 258 -26.93 -6.59 -5.61
N LYS A 259 -26.91 -7.75 -4.95
CA LYS A 259 -26.64 -7.88 -3.52
C LYS A 259 -25.31 -7.25 -3.12
N ARG A 260 -24.26 -7.51 -3.91
CA ARG A 260 -22.93 -6.93 -3.68
C ARG A 260 -22.96 -5.41 -3.77
N ASN A 261 -23.61 -4.84 -4.79
CA ASN A 261 -23.77 -3.40 -4.94
C ASN A 261 -24.55 -2.77 -3.78
N ILE A 262 -25.64 -3.38 -3.34
CA ILE A 262 -26.45 -2.87 -2.24
C ILE A 262 -25.66 -2.88 -0.93
N ARG A 263 -24.97 -3.98 -0.61
CA ARG A 263 -24.09 -4.05 0.59
C ARG A 263 -22.99 -2.98 0.59
N LEU A 264 -22.51 -2.56 -0.58
CA LEU A 264 -21.52 -1.50 -0.72
C LEU A 264 -22.12 -0.11 -0.56
N ILE A 265 -23.35 0.11 -1.01
CA ILE A 265 -24.07 1.37 -0.76
C ILE A 265 -24.27 1.52 0.75
N PHE A 266 -24.71 0.45 1.42
CA PHE A 266 -24.97 0.45 2.87
C PHE A 266 -23.72 0.42 3.76
N SER A 267 -22.53 0.18 3.21
CA SER A 267 -21.28 0.25 3.98
C SER A 267 -20.69 1.66 4.09
N SER A 268 -21.29 2.66 3.43
CA SER A 268 -20.81 4.04 3.40
C SER A 268 -21.95 5.03 3.65
N GLU A 269 -21.84 5.82 4.72
CA GLU A 269 -22.81 6.86 5.05
C GLU A 269 -23.00 7.89 3.92
N ALA A 270 -21.94 8.18 3.16
CA ALA A 270 -22.01 9.08 2.02
C ALA A 270 -22.85 8.49 0.86
N CYS A 271 -22.77 7.18 0.63
CA CYS A 271 -23.53 6.47 -0.40
C CYS A 271 -25.01 6.33 -0.04
N ILE A 272 -25.29 5.99 1.23
CA ILE A 272 -26.66 5.98 1.75
C ILE A 272 -27.28 7.38 1.62
N ASN A 273 -26.61 8.41 2.12
CA ASN A 273 -27.14 9.77 2.07
C ASN A 273 -27.34 10.25 0.62
N GLY A 274 -26.39 9.94 -0.27
CA GLY A 274 -26.50 10.24 -1.70
C GLY A 274 -27.70 9.58 -2.39
N SER A 275 -28.09 8.39 -1.95
CA SER A 275 -29.24 7.64 -2.51
C SER A 275 -30.57 8.34 -2.27
N PHE A 276 -30.67 9.14 -1.21
CA PHE A 276 -31.92 9.75 -0.76
C PHE A 276 -31.88 11.28 -0.76
N LEU A 277 -31.02 11.92 -1.55
CA LEU A 277 -30.96 13.38 -1.63
C LEU A 277 -32.22 13.98 -2.31
N ASP A 278 -32.73 15.08 -1.76
CA ASP A 278 -33.87 15.82 -2.32
C ASP A 278 -33.44 16.53 -3.62
N LYS A 279 -33.94 16.07 -4.78
CA LYS A 279 -33.49 16.48 -6.13
C LYS A 279 -33.93 17.89 -6.56
N ARG A 280 -34.35 18.75 -5.62
CA ARG A 280 -34.99 20.04 -5.93
C ARG A 280 -34.02 21.17 -6.32
N ASP A 281 -32.74 21.09 -5.97
CA ASP A 281 -31.73 22.09 -6.39
C ASP A 281 -30.28 21.57 -6.34
N LYS A 282 -29.32 22.38 -6.86
CA LYS A 282 -27.88 22.05 -6.89
C LYS A 282 -27.20 22.03 -5.51
N HIS A 283 -27.86 22.51 -4.45
CA HIS A 283 -27.30 22.58 -3.08
C HIS A 283 -28.03 21.65 -2.10
N PHE A 284 -29.01 20.88 -2.59
CA PHE A 284 -29.86 19.93 -1.87
C PHE A 284 -30.47 20.51 -0.58
N LYS A 285 -30.67 21.84 -0.52
CA LYS A 285 -31.15 22.59 0.66
C LYS A 285 -30.47 22.26 1.99
N THR A 286 -29.19 21.89 1.97
CA THR A 286 -28.47 21.54 3.19
C THR A 286 -28.28 22.77 4.09
N SER A 287 -28.74 22.70 5.33
CA SER A 287 -28.57 23.73 6.36
C SER A 287 -28.47 23.10 7.75
N LYS A 288 -28.22 23.88 8.81
CA LYS A 288 -28.17 23.34 10.18
C LYS A 288 -29.47 22.66 10.62
N ASP A 289 -30.60 23.06 10.04
CA ASP A 289 -31.94 22.57 10.39
C ASP A 289 -32.54 21.62 9.33
N VAL A 290 -31.86 21.45 8.18
CA VAL A 290 -32.35 20.65 7.04
C VAL A 290 -31.21 19.79 6.50
N SER A 291 -31.34 18.47 6.64
CA SER A 291 -30.31 17.49 6.24
C SER A 291 -30.14 17.35 4.73
N GLY A 292 -31.12 17.80 3.94
CA GLY A 292 -31.15 17.63 2.48
C GLY A 292 -31.53 16.21 2.01
N VAL A 293 -31.85 15.32 2.95
CA VAL A 293 -32.31 13.94 2.69
C VAL A 293 -33.85 13.92 2.61
N ASP A 294 -34.40 13.32 1.56
CA ASP A 294 -35.84 13.08 1.41
C ASP A 294 -36.27 11.88 2.27
N MET A 295 -36.69 12.17 3.49
CA MET A 295 -37.17 11.17 4.44
C MET A 295 -38.42 10.41 3.96
N SER A 296 -39.16 10.94 2.98
CA SER A 296 -40.32 10.24 2.40
C SER A 296 -39.87 9.08 1.51
N GLU A 297 -38.82 9.30 0.71
CA GLU A 297 -38.17 8.27 -0.11
C GLU A 297 -37.50 7.21 0.75
N VAL A 298 -36.80 7.62 1.82
CA VAL A 298 -36.21 6.69 2.81
C VAL A 298 -37.30 5.78 3.40
N LYS A 299 -38.42 6.37 3.86
CA LYS A 299 -39.51 5.62 4.45
C LYS A 299 -40.13 4.64 3.45
N ARG A 300 -40.37 5.09 2.21
CA ARG A 300 -40.90 4.25 1.12
C ARG A 300 -39.97 3.07 0.82
N PHE A 301 -38.66 3.30 0.82
CA PHE A 301 -37.66 2.25 0.60
C PHE A 301 -37.72 1.19 1.71
N TYR A 302 -37.66 1.58 2.99
CA TYR A 302 -37.72 0.62 4.10
C TYR A 302 -39.06 -0.12 4.19
N GLU A 303 -40.19 0.54 3.89
CA GLU A 303 -41.50 -0.10 3.74
C GLU A 303 -41.55 -1.12 2.59
N LYS A 304 -40.76 -0.92 1.53
CA LYS A 304 -40.66 -1.83 0.38
C LYS A 304 -39.84 -3.08 0.72
N ILE A 305 -38.67 -2.92 1.36
CA ILE A 305 -37.78 -4.05 1.69
C ILE A 305 -38.25 -4.87 2.90
N SER A 306 -38.94 -4.25 3.87
CA SER A 306 -39.50 -4.92 5.05
C SER A 306 -40.55 -6.01 4.72
N LYS A 307 -41.12 -5.98 3.51
CA LYS A 307 -42.03 -7.02 3.02
C LYS A 307 -41.32 -8.34 2.71
N ASN A 308 -39.99 -8.35 2.60
CA ASN A 308 -39.19 -9.53 2.39
C ASN A 308 -38.13 -9.66 3.50
N GLN A 309 -38.38 -10.58 4.44
CA GLN A 309 -37.60 -10.68 5.67
C GLN A 309 -36.13 -11.07 5.43
N THR A 310 -35.83 -11.81 4.36
CA THR A 310 -34.45 -12.16 3.98
C THR A 310 -33.68 -10.94 3.48
N VAL A 311 -34.33 -10.08 2.70
CA VAL A 311 -33.75 -8.84 2.16
C VAL A 311 -33.55 -7.81 3.26
N TYR A 312 -34.50 -7.71 4.20
CA TYR A 312 -34.43 -6.78 5.33
C TYR A 312 -33.27 -7.10 6.30
N GLN A 313 -32.87 -8.36 6.44
CA GLN A 313 -31.71 -8.75 7.28
C GLN A 313 -30.35 -8.45 6.65
N GLU A 314 -30.30 -8.11 5.36
CA GLU A 314 -29.06 -7.78 4.65
C GLU A 314 -28.71 -6.28 4.67
N VAL A 315 -29.61 -5.43 5.20
CA VAL A 315 -29.45 -3.97 5.38
C VAL A 315 -29.30 -3.65 6.86
#